data_AF-A0A3D3ZKN4-F1
#
_entry.id   AF-A0A3D3ZKN4-F1
#
_cell.length_a   1.000
_cell.length_b   1.000
_cell.length_c   1.000
_cell.angle_alpha   90.00
_cell.angle_beta   90.00
_cell.angle_gamma   90.00
#
_symmetry.space_group_name_H-M   'P 1'
#
loop_
_entity.id
_entity.type
_entity.pdbx_description
1 polymer ?
#
loop_
_entity_poly.entity_id
_entity_poly.type
_entity_poly.pdbx_seq_one_letter_code
_entity_poly.pdbx_strand_id
1 'polypeptide(L)' 'MNILVSGGGTGGHIYPALAVATLLEKQYQARILYLGSDDGLETELAPAAGFP' A
#
# COMPACT_ATOMS: atom_id res chain seq x y z
N MET A 1 -2.88 3.98 -15.14
CA MET A 1 -1.74 3.07 -14.90
C MET A 1 -2.15 2.09 -13.81
N ASN A 2 -1.76 0.81 -13.88
CA ASN A 2 -2.06 -0.16 -12.82
C ASN A 2 -0.75 -0.50 -12.11
N ILE A 3 -0.74 -0.40 -10.78
CA ILE A 3 0.47 -0.61 -9.97
C ILE A 3 0.12 -1.59 -8.86
N LEU A 4 0.93 -2.63 -8.75
CA LEU A 4 0.92 -3.54 -7.61
C LEU A 4 2.02 -3.07 -6.64
N VAL A 5 1.63 -2.82 -5.40
CA VAL A 5 2.58 -2.53 -4.32
C VAL A 5 2.61 -3.76 -3.42
N SER A 6 3.73 -4.48 -3.43
CA SER A 6 3.93 -5.61 -2.54
C SER A 6 4.81 -5.23 -1.36
N GLY A 7 4.41 -5.61 -0.15
CA GLY A 7 5.22 -5.40 1.05
C GLY A 7 4.44 -5.76 2.32
N GLY A 8 5.17 -6.02 3.39
CA GLY A 8 4.61 -6.44 4.67
C GLY A 8 5.67 -6.46 5.77
N GLY A 9 5.27 -6.85 6.98
CA GLY A 9 6.16 -6.96 8.13
C GLY A 9 6.03 -5.79 9.10
N THR A 10 7.08 -4.99 9.28
CA THR A 10 7.06 -3.87 10.24
C THR A 10 6.60 -2.56 9.58
N GLY A 11 6.12 -1.62 10.40
CA GLY A 11 5.73 -0.28 9.95
C GLY A 11 6.83 0.45 9.16
N GLY A 12 8.11 0.14 9.41
CA GLY A 12 9.24 0.76 8.71
C GLY A 12 9.24 0.53 7.19
N HIS A 13 8.65 -0.58 6.71
CA HIS A 13 8.47 -0.83 5.28
C HIS A 13 7.06 -0.44 4.79
N ILE A 14 6.05 -0.65 5.63
CA ILE A 14 4.65 -0.44 5.26
C ILE A 14 4.35 1.05 5.07
N TYR A 15 4.70 1.92 6.03
CA TYR A 15 4.38 3.35 5.92
C TYR A 15 5.01 4.01 4.69
N PRO A 16 6.30 3.78 4.35
CA PRO A 16 6.86 4.29 3.10
C PRO A 16 6.16 3.75 1.86
N ALA A 17 5.80 2.46 1.83
CA ALA A 17 5.09 1.87 0.70
C ALA A 17 3.72 2.54 0.48
N LEU A 18 2.96 2.76 1.56
CA LEU A 18 1.67 3.46 1.52
C LEU A 18 1.81 4.93 1.09
N ALA A 19 2.87 5.61 1.55
CA ALA A 19 3.15 6.99 1.15
C ALA A 19 3.42 7.11 -0.36
N VAL A 20 4.24 6.19 -0.90
CA VAL A 20 4.53 6.14 -2.35
C VAL A 20 3.27 5.77 -3.14
N ALA A 21 2.52 4.76 -2.71
CA ALA A 21 1.25 4.36 -3.32
C ALA A 21 0.26 5.54 -3.43
N THR A 22 0.09 6.28 -2.33
CA THR A 22 -0.79 7.45 -2.26
C THR A 22 -0.35 8.55 -3.22
N LEU A 23 0.95 8.82 -3.30
CA LEU A 23 1.49 9.82 -4.21
C LEU A 23 1.27 9.41 -5.67
N LEU A 24 1.49 8.13 -6.00
CA LEU A 24 1.30 7.61 -7.35
C LEU A 24 -0.17 7.65 -7.78
N GLU A 25 -1.09 7.29 -6.88
CA GLU A 25 -2.53 7.42 -7.11
C GLU A 25 -2.91 8.88 -7.40
N LYS A 26 -2.48 9.83 -6.57
CA LYS A 26 -2.85 11.26 -6.72
C LYS A 26 -2.22 11.91 -7.95
N GLN A 27 -0.94 11.70 -8.18
CA GLN A 27 -0.20 12.41 -9.23
C GLN A 27 -0.45 11.84 -10.63
N TYR A 28 -0.68 10.52 -10.72
CA TYR A 28 -0.80 9.82 -12.00
C TYR A 28 -2.15 9.15 -12.22
N GLN A 29 -3.13 9.34 -11.32
CA GLN A 29 -4.42 8.65 -11.35
C GLN A 29 -4.21 7.13 -11.50
N ALA A 30 -3.19 6.60 -10.81
CA ALA A 30 -2.85 5.19 -10.85
C ALA A 30 -3.86 4.39 -10.03
N ARG A 31 -4.24 3.22 -10.55
CA ARG A 31 -4.98 2.22 -9.76
C ARG A 31 -3.98 1.39 -8.99
N ILE A 32 -4.09 1.41 -7.67
CA ILE A 32 -3.20 0.70 -6.76
C ILE A 32 -3.91 -0.56 -6.25
N LEU A 33 -3.16 -1.66 -6.20
CA LEU A 33 -3.49 -2.86 -5.44
C LEU A 33 -2.35 -3.10 -4.44
N TYR A 34 -2.69 -3.34 -3.17
CA TYR A 34 -1.69 -3.65 -2.15
C TYR A 34 -1.66 -5.15 -1.89
N LEU A 35 -0.49 -5.78 -2.04
CA LEU A 35 -0.29 -7.21 -1.80
C LEU A 35 0.59 -7.40 -0.57
N GLY A 36 0.00 -7.89 0.51
CA GLY A 36 0.69 -8.23 1.75
C GLY A 36 0.36 -9.65 2.21
N SER A 37 0.73 -9.96 3.46
CA SER A 37 0.34 -11.21 4.14
C SER A 37 -1.02 -11.08 4.81
N ASP A 38 -1.61 -12.22 5.19
CA ASP A 38 -2.92 -12.29 5.85
C ASP A 38 -2.84 -12.05 7.37
N ASP A 39 -1.62 -11.90 7.92
CA ASP A 39 -1.32 -11.94 9.34
C ASP A 39 -0.31 -10.85 9.80
N GLY A 40 0.06 -9.92 8.91
CA GLY A 40 0.98 -8.81 9.19
C GLY A 40 0.29 -7.46 9.46
N LEU A 41 1.06 -6.45 9.90
CA LEU A 41 0.54 -5.09 10.17
C LEU A 41 -0.14 -4.45 8.95
N GLU A 42 0.21 -4.88 7.75
CA GLU A 42 -0.41 -4.46 6.50
C GLU A 42 -1.92 -4.72 6.44
N THR A 43 -2.44 -5.76 7.13
CA THR A 43 -3.87 -6.11 7.07
C THR A 43 -4.75 -5.05 7.71
N GLU A 44 -4.18 -4.27 8.63
CA GLU A 44 -4.84 -3.11 9.23
C GLU A 44 -4.46 -1.82 8.48
N LEU A 45 -3.17 -1.63 8.22
CA LEU A 45 -2.65 -0.35 7.72
C LEU A 45 -3.00 -0.08 6.24
N ALA A 46 -2.96 -1.10 5.37
CA ALA A 46 -3.26 -0.89 3.95
C ALA A 46 -4.75 -0.55 3.71
N PRO A 47 -5.72 -1.27 4.31
CA PRO A 47 -7.12 -0.87 4.24
C PRO A 47 -7.40 0.49 4.90
N ALA A 48 -6.76 0.79 6.03
CA ALA A 48 -6.89 2.10 6.69
C ALA A 48 -6.37 3.26 5.82
N ALA A 49 -5.38 3.00 4.97
CA ALA A 49 -4.88 3.95 3.98
C ALA A 49 -5.74 4.01 2.69
N GLY A 50 -6.79 3.19 2.59
CA GLY A 50 -7.72 3.17 1.47
C GLY A 50 -7.29 2.27 0.30
N PHE A 51 -6.30 1.40 0.49
CA PHE A 51 -5.88 0.47 -0.55
C PHE A 51 -6.58 -0.89 -0.42
N PRO A 52 -7.04 -1.46 -1.54
CA PRO A 52 -7.63 -2.79 -1.60
C PRO A 52 -6.57 -3.89 -1.52
#